data_AF-A0A1V0DNI9-F1
#
_entry.id   AF-A0A1V0DNI9-F1
#
_cell.length_a   1.000
_cell.length_b   1.000
_cell.length_c   1.000
_cell.angle_alpha   90.00
_cell.angle_beta   90.00
_cell.angle_gamma   90.00
#
_symmetry.space_group_name_H-M   'P 1'
#
loop_
_entity.id
_entity.type
_entity.pdbx_description
1 polymer ?
#
loop_
_entity_poly.entity_id
_entity_poly.type
_entity_poly.pdbx_seq_one_letter_code
_entity_poly.pdbx_strand_id
1 'polypeptide(L)'
;MQKDNDKGFALLEILGGLVVISLLMPLFWSYIEDYLNEMRNQSAAFHADAYNTAARTYIADNNARLHSGTLPATFTADELIRKGYLKGLNRSPFGQSYTTGIRRNTSTGRLEALTCSTGGENIKDDALRSIASLLPGLGGFIGKNGTATGVFGGWTDKPGDYGLSCNGGHIAIVMMGDDLQESDRLYRFQVPGRPELNQMNTAINMGGNNLNNAGNVNGQSATLKGDVTSENGWLITKNDKGWKNITYGGGFTMTDSQWIRAVGGKGIITSGEIKGGKVSGGTVRSDGRLSTGEYLQLDKTAVANTKCSPDGLVGRDSKGAILSCQSGIWTTAKVNFTTSTYNIGKNTRNLSIGVHAYCSWTYLNGAPFGGFQQVYSDQNKVWYVNNYAWGNYESGGTITVTCLNLPGAGI
;
A
#
# COMPACT_ATOMS: atom_id res chain seq x y z
N MET A 1 -78.54 -69.33 42.46
CA MET A 1 -78.16 -68.14 43.26
C MET A 1 -77.64 -68.63 44.59
N GLN A 2 -76.33 -68.58 44.81
CA GLN A 2 -75.78 -68.39 46.16
C GLN A 2 -74.45 -67.67 45.98
N LYS A 3 -74.35 -66.53 46.64
CA LYS A 3 -73.30 -65.53 46.56
C LYS A 3 -72.88 -65.31 48.00
N ASP A 4 -71.75 -65.87 48.39
CA ASP A 4 -71.03 -65.54 49.62
C ASP A 4 -69.57 -65.30 49.17
N ASN A 5 -69.12 -64.08 48.93
CA ASN A 5 -68.76 -63.00 49.86
C ASN A 5 -67.32 -63.11 50.43
N ASP A 6 -66.32 -63.31 49.57
CA ASP A 6 -64.92 -62.95 49.86
C ASP A 6 -64.62 -61.50 49.46
N LYS A 7 -65.34 -60.55 50.06
CA LYS A 7 -64.97 -59.12 50.04
C LYS A 7 -64.04 -58.73 51.19
N GLY A 8 -63.60 -59.70 52.00
CA GLY A 8 -62.71 -59.49 53.15
C GLY A 8 -61.22 -59.41 52.79
N PHE A 9 -60.74 -60.23 51.85
CA PHE A 9 -59.30 -60.30 51.52
C PHE A 9 -58.83 -59.19 50.57
N ALA A 10 -59.66 -58.78 49.61
CA ALA A 10 -59.29 -57.69 48.69
C ALA A 10 -59.15 -56.33 49.41
N LEU A 11 -59.97 -56.08 50.45
CA LEU A 11 -59.86 -54.84 51.23
C LEU A 11 -58.60 -54.84 52.11
N LEU A 12 -58.23 -56.00 52.67
CA LEU A 12 -57.03 -56.20 53.48
C LEU A 12 -55.75 -56.11 52.67
N GLU A 13 -55.71 -56.64 51.44
CA GLU A 13 -54.58 -56.48 50.52
C GLU A 13 -54.44 -55.05 49.99
N ILE A 14 -55.54 -54.37 49.68
CA ILE A 14 -55.50 -52.95 49.29
C ILE A 14 -55.06 -52.06 50.45
N LEU A 15 -55.53 -52.33 51.67
CA LEU A 15 -55.08 -51.62 52.87
C LEU A 15 -53.61 -51.93 53.19
N GLY A 16 -53.19 -53.20 53.08
CA GLY A 16 -51.79 -53.60 53.25
C GLY A 16 -50.87 -52.95 52.21
N GLY A 17 -51.29 -52.92 50.94
CA GLY A 17 -50.57 -52.24 49.86
C GLY A 17 -50.49 -50.73 50.04
N LEU A 18 -51.57 -50.09 50.49
CA LEU A 18 -51.57 -48.66 50.83
C LEU A 18 -50.67 -48.37 52.04
N VAL A 19 -50.66 -49.22 53.06
CA VAL A 19 -49.75 -49.08 54.21
C VAL A 19 -48.29 -49.21 53.75
N VAL A 20 -47.97 -50.15 52.87
CA VAL A 20 -46.62 -50.28 52.29
C VAL A 20 -46.24 -49.06 51.46
N ILE A 21 -47.13 -48.55 50.62
CA ILE A 21 -46.89 -47.31 49.86
C ILE A 21 -46.72 -46.12 50.81
N SER A 22 -47.57 -45.98 51.82
CA SER A 22 -47.46 -44.93 52.84
C SER A 22 -46.17 -45.01 53.65
N LEU A 23 -45.63 -46.21 53.88
CA LEU A 23 -44.34 -46.44 54.53
C LEU A 23 -43.15 -46.13 53.61
N LEU A 24 -43.31 -46.29 52.29
CA LEU A 24 -42.28 -46.01 51.28
C LEU A 24 -42.30 -44.54 50.79
N MET A 25 -43.42 -43.83 50.93
CA MET A 25 -43.57 -42.42 50.55
C MET A 25 -42.52 -41.49 51.18
N PRO A 26 -42.15 -41.61 52.48
CA PRO A 26 -41.08 -40.80 53.07
C PRO A 26 -39.71 -41.02 52.43
N LEU A 27 -39.39 -42.24 52.00
CA LEU A 27 -38.12 -42.58 51.33
C LEU A 27 -38.08 -42.02 49.90
N PHE A 28 -39.23 -42.04 49.21
CA PHE A 28 -39.37 -41.39 47.90
C PHE A 28 -39.29 -39.87 48.02
N TRP A 29 -39.84 -39.29 49.09
CA TRP A 29 -39.81 -37.85 49.33
C TRP A 29 -38.39 -37.34 49.55
N SER A 30 -37.59 -38.00 50.40
CA SER A 30 -36.18 -37.65 50.61
C SER A 30 -35.36 -37.77 49.32
N TYR A 31 -35.62 -38.80 48.50
CA TYR A 31 -34.93 -38.98 47.22
C TYR A 31 -35.27 -37.87 46.20
N ILE A 32 -36.54 -37.46 46.13
CA ILE A 32 -36.97 -36.36 45.27
C ILE A 32 -36.40 -35.03 45.76
N GLU A 33 -36.39 -34.77 47.08
CA GLU A 33 -35.77 -33.58 47.65
C GLU A 33 -34.27 -33.51 47.36
N ASP A 34 -33.54 -34.61 47.53
CA ASP A 34 -32.11 -34.68 47.20
C ASP A 34 -31.86 -34.42 45.71
N TYR A 35 -32.67 -35.02 44.83
CA TYR A 35 -32.58 -34.80 43.38
C TYR A 35 -32.87 -33.34 43.00
N LEU A 36 -33.93 -32.74 43.56
CA LEU A 36 -34.27 -31.34 43.31
C LEU A 36 -33.20 -30.38 43.87
N ASN A 37 -32.62 -30.68 45.03
CA ASN A 37 -31.53 -29.92 45.61
C ASN A 37 -30.27 -30.01 44.74
N GLU A 38 -29.95 -31.18 44.21
CA GLU A 38 -28.80 -31.36 43.33
C GLU A 38 -28.99 -30.63 41.98
N MET A 39 -30.19 -30.68 41.38
CA MET A 39 -30.50 -29.84 40.21
C MET A 39 -30.37 -28.34 40.50
N ARG A 40 -30.82 -27.89 41.68
CA ARG A 40 -30.71 -26.49 42.11
C ARG A 40 -29.24 -26.09 42.31
N ASN A 41 -28.42 -26.98 42.86
CA ASN A 41 -26.98 -26.80 43.03
C ASN A 41 -26.26 -26.71 41.66
N GLN A 42 -26.57 -27.62 40.74
CA GLN A 42 -26.03 -27.59 39.37
C GLN A 42 -26.40 -26.30 38.63
N SER A 43 -27.65 -25.85 38.75
CA SER A 43 -28.07 -24.58 38.17
C SER A 43 -27.37 -23.38 38.82
N ALA A 44 -27.17 -23.38 40.15
CA ALA A 44 -26.40 -22.33 40.81
C ALA A 44 -24.92 -22.30 40.39
N ALA A 45 -24.30 -23.48 40.20
CA ALA A 45 -22.95 -23.60 39.67
C ALA A 45 -22.87 -23.06 38.24
N PHE A 46 -23.82 -23.41 37.38
CA PHE A 46 -23.90 -22.89 36.01
C PHE A 46 -24.01 -21.36 35.97
N HIS A 47 -24.86 -20.76 36.80
CA HIS A 47 -24.99 -19.30 36.88
C HIS A 47 -23.68 -18.65 37.36
N ALA A 48 -23.04 -19.24 38.38
CA ALA A 48 -21.79 -18.72 38.92
C ALA A 48 -20.64 -18.85 37.90
N ASP A 49 -20.58 -19.93 37.12
CA ASP A 49 -19.62 -20.12 36.04
C ASP A 49 -19.83 -19.13 34.87
N ALA A 50 -21.08 -18.93 34.43
CA ALA A 50 -21.40 -17.96 33.39
C ALA A 50 -21.01 -16.53 33.80
N TYR A 51 -21.30 -16.15 35.05
CA TYR A 51 -20.84 -14.88 35.60
C TYR A 51 -19.30 -14.82 35.67
N ASN A 52 -18.64 -15.87 36.18
CA ASN A 52 -17.19 -15.90 36.34
C ASN A 52 -16.45 -15.82 35.00
N THR A 53 -16.99 -16.45 33.96
CA THR A 53 -16.51 -16.34 32.58
C THR A 53 -16.62 -14.90 32.08
N ALA A 54 -17.76 -14.24 32.27
CA ALA A 54 -17.94 -12.84 31.90
C ALA A 54 -17.01 -11.89 32.67
N ALA A 55 -16.84 -12.13 33.97
CA ALA A 55 -15.93 -11.38 34.84
C ALA A 55 -14.48 -11.52 34.38
N ARG A 56 -14.06 -12.74 34.04
CA ARG A 56 -12.73 -13.04 33.48
C ARG A 56 -12.48 -12.26 32.20
N THR A 57 -13.40 -12.33 31.22
CA THR A 57 -13.27 -11.60 29.95
C THR A 57 -13.21 -10.09 30.18
N TYR A 58 -14.05 -9.56 31.08
CA TYR A 58 -14.01 -8.14 31.41
C TYR A 58 -12.66 -7.70 32.00
N ILE A 59 -12.10 -8.49 32.92
CA ILE A 59 -10.79 -8.19 33.52
C ILE A 59 -9.69 -8.28 32.45
N ALA A 60 -9.71 -9.30 31.60
CA ALA A 60 -8.74 -9.47 30.52
C ALA A 60 -8.78 -8.31 29.52
N ASP A 61 -9.96 -7.90 29.05
CA ASP A 61 -10.13 -6.80 28.09
C ASP A 61 -9.78 -5.43 28.68
N ASN A 62 -9.80 -5.32 30.02
CA ASN A 62 -9.48 -4.09 30.76
C ASN A 62 -8.15 -4.18 31.52
N ASN A 63 -7.32 -5.17 31.23
CA ASN A 63 -6.16 -5.54 32.03
C ASN A 63 -5.20 -4.35 32.21
N ALA A 64 -4.80 -3.69 31.11
CA ALA A 64 -3.96 -2.49 31.15
C ALA A 64 -4.56 -1.35 32.00
N ARG A 65 -5.86 -1.05 31.82
CA ARG A 65 -6.57 0.00 32.57
C ARG A 65 -6.62 -0.30 34.06
N LEU A 66 -6.93 -1.55 34.43
CA LEU A 66 -7.00 -2.01 35.81
C LEU A 66 -5.60 -2.02 36.45
N HIS A 67 -4.56 -2.36 35.69
CA HIS A 67 -3.18 -2.27 36.15
C HIS A 67 -2.69 -0.83 36.38
N SER A 68 -3.18 0.17 35.66
CA SER A 68 -2.83 1.58 35.93
C SER A 68 -3.74 2.26 36.97
N GLY A 69 -4.87 1.63 37.31
CA GLY A 69 -5.88 2.20 38.20
C GLY A 69 -5.63 1.94 39.69
N THR A 70 -6.48 2.56 40.52
CA THR A 70 -6.54 2.30 41.96
C THR A 70 -7.18 0.94 42.23
N LEU A 71 -6.52 0.12 43.06
CA LEU A 71 -7.00 -1.19 43.51
C LEU A 71 -7.04 -1.21 45.06
N PRO A 72 -7.95 -1.97 45.70
CA PRO A 72 -8.90 -2.88 45.07
C PRO A 72 -10.03 -2.19 44.32
N ALA A 73 -10.50 -2.80 43.23
CA ALA A 73 -11.62 -2.30 42.43
C ALA A 73 -12.69 -3.38 42.31
N THR A 74 -13.97 -2.98 42.27
CA THR A 74 -15.10 -3.91 42.24
C THR A 74 -16.02 -3.64 41.05
N PHE A 75 -16.72 -4.67 40.60
CA PHE A 75 -17.79 -4.59 39.60
C PHE A 75 -18.86 -5.65 39.87
N THR A 76 -20.05 -5.46 39.31
CA THR A 76 -21.24 -6.29 39.58
C THR A 76 -21.79 -6.96 38.32
N ALA A 77 -22.67 -7.95 38.51
CA ALA A 77 -23.40 -8.60 37.40
C ALA A 77 -24.17 -7.60 36.53
N ASP A 78 -24.82 -6.60 37.12
CA ASP A 78 -25.55 -5.58 36.37
C ASP A 78 -24.61 -4.71 35.52
N GLU A 79 -23.39 -4.45 36.00
CA GLU A 79 -22.38 -3.74 35.22
C GLU A 79 -21.90 -4.56 34.02
N LEU A 80 -21.65 -5.87 34.21
CA LEU A 80 -21.29 -6.76 33.11
C LEU A 80 -22.40 -6.90 32.06
N ILE A 81 -23.67 -6.89 32.47
CA ILE A 81 -24.81 -6.87 31.54
C ILE A 81 -24.82 -5.57 30.74
N ARG A 82 -24.73 -4.41 31.41
CA ARG A 82 -24.70 -3.10 30.73
C ARG A 82 -23.54 -2.98 29.74
N LYS A 83 -22.39 -3.59 30.06
CA LYS A 83 -21.19 -3.59 29.22
C LYS A 83 -21.18 -4.72 28.17
N GLY A 84 -22.19 -5.57 28.14
CA GLY A 84 -22.34 -6.64 27.14
C GLY A 84 -21.54 -7.91 27.39
N TYR A 85 -20.90 -8.06 28.56
CA TYR A 85 -20.13 -9.26 28.93
C TYR A 85 -21.02 -10.40 29.44
N LEU A 86 -22.15 -10.09 30.10
CA LEU A 86 -23.05 -11.09 30.68
C LEU A 86 -24.45 -11.03 30.04
N LYS A 87 -25.00 -12.19 29.66
CA LYS A 87 -26.30 -12.29 28.97
C LYS A 87 -27.46 -12.62 29.94
N GLY A 88 -27.88 -11.64 30.73
CA GLY A 88 -29.14 -11.71 31.50
C GLY A 88 -29.17 -12.63 32.74
N LEU A 89 -28.07 -13.31 33.07
CA LEU A 89 -27.96 -14.20 34.23
C LEU A 89 -27.47 -13.47 35.50
N ASN A 90 -28.22 -12.47 35.98
CA ASN A 90 -27.78 -11.67 37.14
C ASN A 90 -28.06 -12.28 38.52
N ARG A 91 -28.90 -13.31 38.62
CA ARG A 91 -29.23 -13.98 39.89
C ARG A 91 -29.23 -15.49 39.76
N SER A 92 -28.80 -16.18 40.81
CA SER A 92 -28.84 -17.64 40.92
C SER A 92 -30.25 -18.16 41.29
N PRO A 93 -30.50 -19.48 41.23
CA PRO A 93 -31.72 -20.12 41.76
C PRO A 93 -31.95 -19.93 43.27
N PHE A 94 -30.94 -19.44 44.00
CA PHE A 94 -31.05 -19.04 45.41
C PHE A 94 -31.33 -17.54 45.57
N GLY A 95 -31.56 -16.82 44.46
CA GLY A 95 -31.79 -15.37 44.45
C GLY A 95 -30.54 -14.54 44.72
N GLN A 96 -29.36 -15.16 44.80
CA GLN A 96 -28.10 -14.47 45.05
C GLN A 96 -27.58 -13.82 43.75
N SER A 97 -27.14 -12.57 43.82
CA SER A 97 -26.42 -11.87 42.74
C SER A 97 -24.91 -12.13 42.86
N TYR A 98 -24.09 -11.51 42.01
CA TYR A 98 -22.64 -11.67 42.01
C TYR A 98 -21.91 -10.32 41.97
N THR A 99 -20.80 -10.27 42.71
CA THR A 99 -19.83 -9.17 42.69
C THR A 99 -18.43 -9.74 42.59
N THR A 100 -17.56 -9.04 41.86
CA THR A 100 -16.14 -9.40 41.74
C THR A 100 -15.30 -8.24 42.22
N GLY A 101 -14.32 -8.54 43.05
CA GLY A 101 -13.30 -7.61 43.48
C GLY A 101 -11.97 -8.03 42.89
N ILE A 102 -11.15 -7.04 42.53
CA ILE A 102 -9.84 -7.21 41.92
C ILE A 102 -8.82 -6.60 42.85
N ARG A 103 -7.72 -7.30 43.13
CA ARG A 103 -6.56 -6.78 43.84
C ARG A 103 -5.30 -6.96 43.00
N ARG A 104 -4.21 -6.32 43.45
CA ARG A 104 -2.87 -6.59 42.94
C ARG A 104 -2.14 -7.51 43.90
N ASN A 105 -1.64 -8.63 43.40
CA ASN A 105 -0.74 -9.48 44.16
C ASN A 105 0.56 -8.69 44.44
N THR A 106 0.94 -8.55 45.70
CA THR A 106 2.09 -7.75 46.13
C THR A 106 3.43 -8.37 45.77
N SER A 107 3.48 -9.69 45.55
CA SER A 107 4.71 -10.43 45.22
C SER A 107 4.95 -10.56 43.72
N THR A 108 3.89 -10.73 42.93
CA THR A 108 3.99 -10.96 41.47
C THR A 108 3.60 -9.75 40.62
N GLY A 109 2.94 -8.75 41.23
CA GLY A 109 2.40 -7.58 40.52
C GLY A 109 1.18 -7.88 39.62
N ARG A 110 0.81 -9.15 39.46
CA ARG A 110 -0.33 -9.61 38.65
C ARG A 110 -1.67 -9.25 39.32
N LEU A 111 -2.72 -9.12 38.51
CA LEU A 111 -4.09 -9.00 39.03
C LEU A 111 -4.55 -10.35 39.56
N GLU A 112 -5.32 -10.28 40.63
CA GLU A 112 -6.05 -11.39 41.24
C GLU A 112 -7.50 -10.94 41.42
N ALA A 113 -8.45 -11.84 41.24
CA ALA A 113 -9.85 -11.51 41.44
C ALA A 113 -10.57 -12.57 42.25
N LEU A 114 -11.49 -12.10 43.10
CA LEU A 114 -12.39 -12.92 43.88
C LEU A 114 -13.82 -12.53 43.49
N THR A 115 -14.59 -13.51 43.07
CA THR A 115 -16.04 -13.40 42.92
C THR A 115 -16.68 -13.94 44.18
N CYS A 116 -17.68 -13.25 44.71
CA CYS A 116 -18.61 -13.84 45.67
C CYS A 116 -20.05 -13.55 45.26
N SER A 117 -20.94 -14.50 45.54
CA SER A 117 -22.37 -14.22 45.45
C SER A 117 -22.84 -13.39 46.65
N THR A 118 -23.91 -12.61 46.47
CA THR A 118 -24.44 -11.70 47.50
C THR A 118 -25.96 -11.59 47.46
N GLY A 119 -26.57 -11.38 48.64
CA GLY A 119 -28.03 -11.31 48.78
C GLY A 119 -28.71 -12.66 48.55
N GLY A 120 -30.03 -12.71 48.54
CA GLY A 120 -30.78 -13.96 48.37
C GLY A 120 -30.77 -14.86 49.61
N GLU A 121 -31.09 -16.14 49.40
CA GLU A 121 -31.14 -17.17 50.44
C GLU A 121 -29.74 -17.63 50.84
N ASN A 122 -29.48 -17.83 52.16
CA ASN A 122 -28.23 -18.44 52.61
C ASN A 122 -28.20 -19.93 52.26
N ILE A 123 -27.23 -20.35 51.44
CA ILE A 123 -27.07 -21.74 51.02
C ILE A 123 -26.47 -22.54 52.18
N LYS A 124 -26.99 -23.75 52.43
CA LYS A 124 -26.49 -24.66 53.47
C LYS A 124 -25.06 -25.12 53.18
N ASP A 125 -24.30 -25.45 54.23
CA ASP A 125 -22.86 -25.77 54.15
C ASP A 125 -22.54 -26.98 53.24
N ASP A 126 -23.44 -27.97 53.17
CA ASP A 126 -23.37 -29.15 52.30
C ASP A 126 -23.62 -28.79 50.82
N ALA A 127 -24.68 -28.02 50.55
CA ALA A 127 -25.01 -27.53 49.22
C ALA A 127 -23.93 -26.59 48.67
N LEU A 128 -23.35 -25.72 49.50
CA LEU A 128 -22.21 -24.86 49.12
C LEU A 128 -21.01 -25.67 48.64
N ARG A 129 -20.69 -26.77 49.31
CA ARG A 129 -19.59 -27.66 48.91
C ARG A 129 -19.89 -28.38 47.60
N SER A 130 -21.13 -28.84 47.41
CA SER A 130 -21.57 -29.43 46.14
C SER A 130 -21.44 -28.42 45.00
N ILE A 131 -22.04 -27.24 45.12
CA ILE A 131 -21.97 -26.16 44.11
C ILE A 131 -20.52 -25.81 43.79
N ALA A 132 -19.70 -25.61 44.81
CA ALA A 132 -18.30 -25.26 44.63
C ALA A 132 -17.52 -26.35 43.87
N SER A 133 -17.83 -27.64 44.09
CA SER A 133 -17.20 -28.77 43.41
C SER A 133 -17.60 -28.92 41.93
N LEU A 134 -18.72 -28.32 41.53
CA LEU A 134 -19.23 -28.35 40.15
C LEU A 134 -18.64 -27.23 39.28
N LEU A 135 -17.92 -26.27 39.86
CA LEU A 135 -17.33 -25.16 39.13
C LEU A 135 -16.04 -25.58 38.41
N PRO A 136 -15.84 -25.22 37.13
CA PRO A 136 -14.70 -25.66 36.32
C PRO A 136 -13.35 -24.99 36.68
N GLY A 137 -13.30 -24.21 37.76
CA GLY A 137 -12.11 -23.46 38.20
C GLY A 137 -11.89 -23.55 39.71
N LEU A 138 -11.26 -22.54 40.31
CA LEU A 138 -11.04 -22.43 41.76
C LEU A 138 -12.34 -22.04 42.49
N GLY A 139 -13.36 -22.89 42.39
CA GLY A 139 -14.63 -22.78 43.08
C GLY A 139 -14.48 -22.94 44.59
N GLY A 140 -15.37 -22.29 45.33
CA GLY A 140 -15.35 -22.23 46.78
C GLY A 140 -16.63 -21.62 47.34
N PHE A 141 -16.59 -21.29 48.63
CA PHE A 141 -17.70 -20.70 49.36
C PHE A 141 -17.20 -19.78 50.47
N ILE A 142 -18.06 -18.90 50.96
CA ILE A 142 -17.79 -18.05 52.13
C ILE A 142 -18.19 -18.83 53.38
N GLY A 143 -17.20 -19.11 54.22
CA GLY A 143 -17.42 -19.74 55.53
C GLY A 143 -18.11 -18.81 56.52
N LYS A 144 -18.63 -19.36 57.62
CA LYS A 144 -19.29 -18.58 58.69
C LYS A 144 -18.38 -17.54 59.35
N ASN A 145 -17.06 -17.73 59.24
CA ASN A 145 -16.03 -16.80 59.69
C ASN A 145 -15.74 -15.66 58.68
N GLY A 146 -16.46 -15.59 57.55
CA GLY A 146 -16.27 -14.59 56.50
C GLY A 146 -15.09 -14.87 55.57
N THR A 147 -14.41 -16.00 55.71
CA THR A 147 -13.28 -16.38 54.85
C THR A 147 -13.77 -17.11 53.60
N ALA A 148 -13.26 -16.74 52.43
CA ALA A 148 -13.50 -17.48 51.19
C ALA A 148 -12.61 -18.73 51.18
N THR A 149 -13.21 -19.91 51.03
CA THR A 149 -12.52 -21.20 51.09
C THR A 149 -12.86 -22.04 49.88
N GLY A 150 -11.83 -22.58 49.21
CA GLY A 150 -11.98 -23.49 48.08
C GLY A 150 -12.53 -24.86 48.48
N VAL A 151 -13.06 -25.60 47.50
CA VAL A 151 -13.46 -27.01 47.69
C VAL A 151 -12.29 -27.80 48.28
N PHE A 152 -12.56 -28.66 49.26
CA PHE A 152 -11.57 -29.45 50.00
C PHE A 152 -10.45 -28.65 50.68
N GLY A 153 -10.59 -27.33 50.83
CA GLY A 153 -9.56 -26.48 51.44
C GLY A 153 -8.36 -26.19 50.53
N GLY A 154 -8.51 -26.35 49.20
CA GLY A 154 -7.42 -26.14 48.24
C GLY A 154 -6.88 -24.70 48.18
N TRP A 155 -7.64 -23.72 48.67
CA TRP A 155 -7.21 -22.34 48.83
C TRP A 155 -8.06 -21.62 49.90
N THR A 156 -7.53 -20.53 50.44
CA THR A 156 -8.27 -19.62 51.33
C THR A 156 -7.91 -18.19 51.02
N ASP A 157 -8.89 -17.29 51.01
CA ASP A 157 -8.66 -15.86 50.82
C ASP A 157 -9.65 -15.00 51.62
N LYS A 158 -9.35 -13.71 51.77
CA LYS A 158 -10.15 -12.76 52.54
C LYS A 158 -10.88 -11.81 51.59
N PRO A 159 -12.22 -11.83 51.54
CA PRO A 159 -12.98 -10.92 50.68
C PRO A 159 -12.63 -9.43 50.84
N GLY A 160 -12.30 -9.00 52.06
CA GLY A 160 -11.89 -7.62 52.34
C GLY A 160 -10.66 -7.15 51.56
N ASP A 161 -9.73 -8.05 51.23
CA ASP A 161 -8.51 -7.71 50.47
C ASP A 161 -8.81 -7.36 49.00
N TYR A 162 -10.01 -7.74 48.53
CA TYR A 162 -10.54 -7.42 47.20
C TYR A 162 -11.56 -6.28 47.23
N GLY A 163 -11.72 -5.61 48.38
CA GLY A 163 -12.75 -4.58 48.57
C GLY A 163 -14.17 -5.14 48.64
N LEU A 164 -14.33 -6.43 48.97
CA LEU A 164 -15.63 -7.10 49.05
C LEU A 164 -16.09 -7.30 50.49
N SER A 165 -17.42 -7.27 50.66
CA SER A 165 -18.09 -7.70 51.90
C SER A 165 -19.02 -8.86 51.56
N CYS A 166 -18.57 -10.08 51.86
CA CYS A 166 -19.30 -11.31 51.56
C CYS A 166 -19.61 -12.05 52.87
N ASN A 167 -20.86 -12.50 53.03
CA ASN A 167 -21.31 -13.20 54.23
C ASN A 167 -21.33 -14.72 54.02
N GLY A 168 -21.31 -15.49 55.12
CA GLY A 168 -21.49 -16.94 55.05
C GLY A 168 -22.78 -17.33 54.32
N GLY A 169 -22.80 -18.53 53.72
CA GLY A 169 -23.96 -18.98 52.92
C GLY A 169 -23.87 -18.63 51.42
N HIS A 170 -22.72 -18.19 50.94
CA HIS A 170 -22.52 -17.69 49.57
C HIS A 170 -21.38 -18.41 48.84
N ILE A 171 -21.49 -18.46 47.51
CA ILE A 171 -20.51 -19.04 46.60
C ILE A 171 -19.33 -18.08 46.48
N ALA A 172 -18.11 -18.61 46.38
CA ALA A 172 -16.90 -17.86 46.12
C ALA A 172 -16.12 -18.49 44.96
N ILE A 173 -15.50 -17.69 44.11
CA ILE A 173 -14.67 -18.18 43.02
C ILE A 173 -13.44 -17.29 42.92
N VAL A 174 -12.27 -17.91 42.93
CA VAL A 174 -11.00 -17.21 42.75
C VAL A 174 -10.55 -17.30 41.28
N MET A 175 -9.99 -16.21 40.77
CA MET A 175 -9.33 -16.13 39.47
C MET A 175 -7.92 -15.57 39.69
N MET A 176 -6.90 -16.36 39.36
CA MET A 176 -5.49 -16.01 39.58
C MET A 176 -4.65 -16.25 38.34
N GLY A 177 -3.53 -15.54 38.24
CA GLY A 177 -2.48 -15.88 37.27
C GLY A 177 -2.93 -15.74 35.82
N ASP A 178 -2.74 -16.81 35.04
CA ASP A 178 -2.99 -16.82 33.59
C ASP A 178 -4.50 -16.72 33.26
N ASP A 179 -5.38 -16.96 34.23
CA ASP A 179 -6.82 -16.80 34.06
C ASP A 179 -7.23 -15.35 33.71
N LEU A 180 -6.42 -14.37 34.15
CA LEU A 180 -6.71 -12.94 33.99
C LEU A 180 -5.80 -12.25 32.97
N GLN A 181 -4.98 -13.01 32.23
CA GLN A 181 -4.12 -12.46 31.19
C GLN A 181 -4.91 -12.15 29.91
N GLU A 182 -4.44 -11.13 29.17
CA GLU A 182 -4.99 -10.74 27.88
C GLU A 182 -5.02 -11.94 26.93
N SER A 183 -6.18 -12.25 26.35
CA SER A 183 -6.24 -13.21 25.25
C SER A 183 -5.67 -12.53 24.00
N ASP A 184 -4.37 -12.71 23.75
CA ASP A 184 -3.61 -12.23 22.58
C ASP A 184 -4.04 -12.90 21.26
N ARG A 185 -5.36 -12.99 21.00
CA ARG A 185 -5.92 -13.77 19.89
C ARG A 185 -6.84 -12.91 19.05
N LEU A 186 -6.32 -12.44 17.92
CA LEU A 186 -7.16 -12.04 16.80
C LEU A 186 -7.66 -13.30 16.10
N TYR A 187 -8.78 -13.84 16.59
CA TYR A 187 -9.44 -15.02 16.00
C TYR A 187 -10.73 -14.59 15.32
N ARG A 188 -10.83 -14.78 14.01
CA ARG A 188 -12.05 -14.49 13.25
C ARG A 188 -12.24 -15.47 12.11
N PHE A 189 -13.46 -15.99 12.03
CA PHE A 189 -13.97 -16.72 10.87
C PHE A 189 -15.03 -15.87 10.21
N GLN A 190 -15.25 -16.07 8.92
CA GLN A 190 -16.34 -15.41 8.22
C GLN A 190 -17.68 -15.86 8.84
N VAL A 191 -18.53 -14.89 9.21
CA VAL A 191 -19.91 -15.11 9.62
C VAL A 191 -20.83 -14.71 8.45
N PRO A 192 -21.43 -15.68 7.73
CA PRO A 192 -22.31 -15.38 6.60
C PRO A 192 -23.51 -14.52 7.00
N GLY A 193 -23.88 -13.55 6.15
CA GLY A 193 -25.03 -12.67 6.38
C GLY A 193 -24.86 -11.63 7.49
N ARG A 194 -23.70 -11.58 8.17
CA ARG A 194 -23.41 -10.66 9.29
C ARG A 194 -22.12 -9.85 9.02
N PRO A 195 -22.11 -8.92 8.07
CA PRO A 195 -20.90 -8.18 7.66
C PRO A 195 -20.24 -7.40 8.80
N GLU A 196 -21.03 -6.91 9.76
CA GLU A 196 -20.54 -6.20 10.94
C GLU A 196 -19.66 -7.08 11.84
N LEU A 197 -19.91 -8.39 11.87
CA LEU A 197 -19.08 -9.36 12.61
C LEU A 197 -17.77 -9.71 11.86
N ASN A 198 -17.69 -9.35 10.58
CA ASN A 198 -16.52 -9.53 9.74
C ASN A 198 -15.64 -8.27 9.65
N GLN A 199 -16.01 -7.18 10.34
CA GLN A 199 -15.28 -5.91 10.34
C GLN A 199 -14.36 -5.78 11.57
N MET A 200 -13.28 -5.01 11.42
CA MET A 200 -12.51 -4.53 12.56
C MET A 200 -13.07 -3.17 12.97
N ASN A 201 -13.50 -3.02 14.22
CA ASN A 201 -14.05 -1.75 14.74
C ASN A 201 -12.98 -0.80 15.28
N THR A 202 -11.71 -1.22 15.26
CA THR A 202 -10.55 -0.44 15.67
C THR A 202 -9.33 -0.80 14.82
N ALA A 203 -8.28 0.01 14.89
CA ALA A 203 -7.03 -0.26 14.20
C ALA A 203 -6.34 -1.51 14.76
N ILE A 204 -5.71 -2.29 13.89
CA ILE A 204 -4.80 -3.37 14.29
C ILE A 204 -3.38 -2.79 14.27
N ASN A 205 -2.73 -2.78 15.42
CA ASN A 205 -1.30 -2.53 15.49
C ASN A 205 -0.55 -3.85 15.36
N MET A 206 0.26 -4.01 14.32
CA MET A 206 1.03 -5.24 14.09
C MET A 206 2.28 -5.34 14.98
N GLY A 207 2.64 -4.29 15.73
CA GLY A 207 3.80 -4.32 16.63
C GLY A 207 5.15 -4.54 15.93
N GLY A 208 5.25 -4.22 14.64
CA GLY A 208 6.43 -4.51 13.81
C GLY A 208 6.41 -5.88 13.13
N ASN A 209 5.36 -6.68 13.29
CA ASN A 209 5.20 -7.96 12.61
C ASN A 209 4.67 -7.81 11.18
N ASN A 210 4.80 -8.90 10.42
CA ASN A 210 4.44 -8.96 9.01
C ASN A 210 2.95 -9.23 8.79
N LEU A 211 2.40 -8.71 7.68
CA LEU A 211 1.14 -9.16 7.10
C LEU A 211 1.47 -10.00 5.85
N ASN A 212 1.42 -11.32 5.98
CA ASN A 212 1.75 -12.24 4.89
C ASN A 212 0.49 -12.77 4.19
N ASN A 213 0.59 -13.07 2.89
CA ASN A 213 -0.47 -13.69 2.09
C ASN A 213 -1.81 -12.93 2.07
N ALA A 214 -1.78 -11.61 2.15
CA ALA A 214 -2.99 -10.79 1.94
C ALA A 214 -3.38 -10.84 0.45
N GLY A 215 -4.63 -11.21 0.15
CA GLY A 215 -5.13 -11.20 -1.24
C GLY A 215 -5.28 -9.77 -1.79
N ASN A 216 -6.11 -8.96 -1.15
CA ASN A 216 -6.29 -7.54 -1.49
C ASN A 216 -6.15 -6.67 -0.24
N VAL A 217 -5.40 -5.58 -0.36
CA VAL A 217 -5.29 -4.55 0.68
C VAL A 217 -5.86 -3.25 0.11
N ASN A 218 -7.10 -2.94 0.49
CA ASN A 218 -7.78 -1.70 0.09
C ASN A 218 -7.78 -0.73 1.27
N GLY A 219 -7.10 0.40 1.14
CA GLY A 219 -7.01 1.45 2.16
C GLY A 219 -7.09 2.85 1.55
N GLN A 220 -7.32 3.86 2.39
CA GLN A 220 -7.34 5.26 1.95
C GLN A 220 -5.94 5.82 1.70
N SER A 221 -4.94 5.33 2.43
CA SER A 221 -3.53 5.72 2.31
C SER A 221 -2.62 4.60 2.80
N ALA A 222 -1.35 4.66 2.38
CA ALA A 222 -0.29 3.77 2.87
C ALA A 222 1.00 4.59 3.05
N THR A 223 1.66 4.38 4.20
CA THR A 223 2.99 4.95 4.49
C THR A 223 3.95 3.82 4.75
N LEU A 224 4.92 3.63 3.85
CA LEU A 224 5.88 2.54 3.90
C LEU A 224 7.26 3.12 4.23
N LYS A 225 7.99 2.46 5.13
CA LYS A 225 9.33 2.89 5.57
C LYS A 225 10.46 2.34 4.69
N GLY A 226 10.16 1.39 3.83
CA GLY A 226 11.12 0.75 2.91
C GLY A 226 10.59 0.74 1.48
N ASP A 227 11.17 -0.13 0.66
CA ASP A 227 10.87 -0.24 -0.77
C ASP A 227 9.48 -0.83 -1.04
N VAL A 228 8.99 -0.57 -2.25
CA VAL A 228 7.76 -1.15 -2.80
C VAL A 228 8.14 -2.04 -3.98
N THR A 229 7.92 -3.35 -3.82
CA THR A 229 8.28 -4.36 -4.83
C THR A 229 7.01 -5.02 -5.38
N SER A 230 6.94 -5.14 -6.71
CA SER A 230 5.92 -5.89 -7.44
C SER A 230 6.63 -6.94 -8.29
N GLU A 231 6.39 -8.22 -8.04
CA GLU A 231 7.07 -9.31 -8.76
C GLU A 231 6.51 -9.52 -10.17
N ASN A 232 5.18 -9.39 -10.32
CA ASN A 232 4.49 -9.64 -11.60
C ASN A 232 3.25 -8.75 -11.73
N GLY A 233 3.45 -7.43 -11.70
CA GLY A 233 2.36 -6.46 -11.76
C GLY A 233 2.85 -5.03 -11.96
N TRP A 234 1.94 -4.15 -12.37
CA TRP A 234 2.25 -2.76 -12.68
C TRP A 234 2.06 -1.88 -11.43
N LEU A 235 2.88 -0.84 -11.28
CA LEU A 235 2.59 0.26 -10.36
C LEU A 235 1.57 1.19 -11.02
N ILE A 236 0.30 1.05 -10.63
CA ILE A 236 -0.82 1.78 -11.25
C ILE A 236 -1.19 2.98 -10.38
N THR A 237 -1.18 4.18 -10.97
CA THR A 237 -1.76 5.39 -10.37
C THR A 237 -3.02 5.80 -11.14
N LYS A 238 -3.94 6.52 -10.47
CA LYS A 238 -5.17 7.04 -11.06
C LYS A 238 -5.24 8.56 -10.93
N ASN A 239 -6.09 9.17 -11.73
CA ASN A 239 -6.31 10.62 -11.80
C ASN A 239 -5.04 11.34 -12.29
N ASP A 240 -4.76 12.51 -11.72
CA ASP A 240 -3.73 13.44 -12.18
C ASP A 240 -2.41 13.35 -11.37
N LYS A 241 -2.24 12.28 -10.60
CA LYS A 241 -1.07 12.05 -9.72
C LYS A 241 -0.24 10.86 -10.20
N GLY A 242 1.03 10.86 -9.78
CA GLY A 242 1.98 9.80 -10.07
C GLY A 242 2.97 9.64 -8.92
N TRP A 243 4.24 9.38 -9.25
CA TRP A 243 5.31 9.33 -8.26
C TRP A 243 5.79 10.74 -7.90
N LYS A 244 5.98 11.00 -6.60
CA LYS A 244 6.53 12.26 -6.09
C LYS A 244 7.48 12.00 -4.94
N ASN A 245 8.66 12.61 -4.99
CA ASN A 245 9.55 12.73 -3.85
C ASN A 245 9.21 14.01 -3.06
N ILE A 246 8.85 13.87 -1.79
CA ILE A 246 8.45 15.02 -0.95
C ILE A 246 9.65 15.90 -0.61
N THR A 247 10.77 15.31 -0.21
CA THR A 247 12.00 16.02 0.21
C THR A 247 12.51 17.00 -0.85
N TYR A 248 12.55 16.57 -2.12
CA TYR A 248 13.08 17.37 -3.24
C TYR A 248 11.99 17.98 -4.12
N GLY A 249 10.71 17.64 -3.88
CA GLY A 249 9.56 18.12 -4.64
C GLY A 249 9.50 17.65 -6.11
N GLY A 250 10.35 16.68 -6.50
CA GLY A 250 10.38 16.12 -7.86
C GLY A 250 9.47 14.91 -8.03
N GLY A 251 9.34 14.41 -9.26
CA GLY A 251 8.38 13.36 -9.54
C GLY A 251 8.03 13.23 -11.03
N PHE A 252 7.13 12.30 -11.33
CA PHE A 252 6.45 12.21 -12.62
C PHE A 252 4.93 12.18 -12.43
N THR A 253 4.22 12.92 -13.27
CA THR A 253 2.75 12.94 -13.28
C THR A 253 2.19 13.02 -14.70
N MET A 254 0.90 12.71 -14.86
CA MET A 254 0.16 12.85 -16.10
C MET A 254 -1.12 13.65 -15.82
N THR A 255 -1.24 14.83 -16.43
CA THR A 255 -2.42 15.70 -16.30
C THR A 255 -3.24 15.76 -17.59
N ASP A 256 -2.82 15.02 -18.61
CA ASP A 256 -3.53 14.73 -19.85
C ASP A 256 -3.14 13.35 -20.37
N SER A 257 -3.74 12.92 -21.48
CA SER A 257 -3.48 11.61 -22.09
C SER A 257 -2.23 11.56 -22.98
N GLN A 258 -1.51 12.68 -23.14
CA GLN A 258 -0.46 12.80 -24.15
C GLN A 258 0.95 12.86 -23.55
N TRP A 259 1.11 13.39 -22.32
CA TRP A 259 2.43 13.72 -21.78
C TRP A 259 2.65 13.26 -20.34
N ILE A 260 3.82 12.65 -20.12
CA ILE A 260 4.45 12.54 -18.81
C ILE A 260 5.15 13.85 -18.50
N ARG A 261 4.93 14.37 -17.29
CA ARG A 261 5.46 15.65 -16.82
C ARG A 261 6.32 15.44 -15.60
N ALA A 262 7.50 16.04 -15.59
CA ALA A 262 8.27 16.19 -14.38
C ALA A 262 7.55 17.14 -13.41
N VAL A 263 7.34 16.70 -12.17
CA VAL A 263 6.66 17.49 -11.15
C VAL A 263 7.46 18.78 -10.89
N GLY A 264 6.76 19.92 -10.90
CA GLY A 264 7.36 21.24 -10.71
C GLY A 264 8.25 21.73 -11.87
N GLY A 265 8.14 21.12 -13.06
CA GLY A 265 8.95 21.51 -14.22
C GLY A 265 10.44 21.18 -14.09
N LYS A 266 10.79 20.21 -13.23
CA LYS A 266 12.18 19.79 -13.04
C LYS A 266 12.76 19.09 -14.28
N GLY A 267 14.07 19.17 -14.44
CA GLY A 267 14.78 18.44 -15.48
C GLY A 267 14.89 16.93 -15.20
N ILE A 268 15.20 16.17 -16.25
CA ILE A 268 15.54 14.75 -16.17
C ILE A 268 17.01 14.61 -16.57
N ILE A 269 17.84 14.04 -15.69
CA ILE A 269 19.24 13.72 -15.97
C ILE A 269 19.40 12.19 -16.01
N THR A 270 20.12 11.69 -17.01
CA THR A 270 20.48 10.27 -17.15
C THR A 270 21.90 10.17 -17.69
N SER A 271 22.64 9.16 -17.25
CA SER A 271 23.94 8.81 -17.85
C SER A 271 23.79 7.94 -19.10
N GLY A 272 22.60 7.39 -19.35
CA GLY A 272 22.26 6.62 -20.53
C GLY A 272 21.44 7.42 -21.56
N GLU A 273 20.77 6.69 -22.46
CA GLU A 273 19.92 7.30 -23.49
C GLU A 273 18.48 7.49 -22.98
N ILE A 274 17.84 8.58 -23.39
CA ILE A 274 16.38 8.71 -23.30
C ILE A 274 15.79 8.21 -24.63
N LYS A 275 15.20 7.00 -24.62
CA LYS A 275 14.42 6.48 -25.74
C LYS A 275 12.94 6.79 -25.52
N GLY A 276 12.49 7.93 -26.05
CA GLY A 276 11.10 8.36 -25.99
C GLY A 276 10.61 8.82 -27.35
N GLY A 277 9.29 8.82 -27.57
CA GLY A 277 8.70 9.30 -28.82
C GLY A 277 8.90 10.80 -29.00
N LYS A 278 8.11 11.61 -28.30
CA LYS A 278 8.25 13.07 -28.31
C LYS A 278 8.86 13.55 -27.00
N VAL A 279 9.86 14.42 -27.08
CA VAL A 279 10.41 15.17 -25.94
C VAL A 279 10.01 16.62 -26.12
N SER A 280 9.05 17.08 -25.32
CA SER A 280 8.63 18.48 -25.31
C SER A 280 9.08 19.14 -24.02
N GLY A 281 9.95 20.13 -24.15
CA GLY A 281 10.47 20.94 -23.06
C GLY A 281 10.98 22.27 -23.60
N GLY A 282 11.28 23.24 -22.74
CA GLY A 282 11.75 24.55 -23.18
C GLY A 282 13.04 24.45 -24.01
N THR A 283 13.97 23.59 -23.59
CA THR A 283 15.25 23.33 -24.26
C THR A 283 15.60 21.85 -24.15
N VAL A 284 16.16 21.28 -25.22
CA VAL A 284 16.89 20.00 -25.17
C VAL A 284 18.38 20.34 -25.21
N ARG A 285 19.08 20.13 -24.10
CA ARG A 285 20.53 20.37 -23.98
C ARG A 285 21.27 19.03 -24.02
N SER A 286 22.21 18.87 -24.94
CA SER A 286 23.20 17.80 -24.93
C SER A 286 24.54 18.39 -24.51
N ASP A 287 25.21 17.81 -23.51
CA ASP A 287 26.59 18.18 -23.18
C ASP A 287 27.61 17.58 -24.18
N GLY A 288 27.15 16.67 -25.05
CA GLY A 288 27.88 16.15 -26.18
C GLY A 288 27.22 16.47 -27.52
N ARG A 289 27.24 15.51 -28.45
CA ARG A 289 26.58 15.67 -29.76
C ARG A 289 25.07 15.43 -29.63
N LEU A 290 24.29 16.14 -30.45
CA LEU A 290 22.90 15.77 -30.75
C LEU A 290 22.92 14.95 -32.06
N SER A 291 22.40 13.73 -32.02
CA SER A 291 22.35 12.83 -33.18
C SER A 291 20.90 12.43 -33.48
N THR A 292 20.53 12.40 -34.75
CA THR A 292 19.22 11.98 -35.23
C THR A 292 19.40 10.83 -36.23
N GLY A 293 18.53 9.82 -36.19
CA GLY A 293 18.57 8.70 -37.15
C GLY A 293 18.11 9.08 -38.57
N GLU A 294 17.34 10.16 -38.68
CA GLU A 294 16.89 10.73 -39.95
C GLU A 294 17.38 12.19 -40.08
N TYR A 295 16.53 13.17 -39.80
CA TYR A 295 16.79 14.60 -40.00
C TYR A 295 16.60 15.40 -38.72
N LEU A 296 17.38 16.48 -38.55
CA LEU A 296 17.12 17.51 -37.55
C LEU A 296 16.10 18.52 -38.10
N GLN A 297 14.86 18.44 -37.64
CA GLN A 297 13.81 19.38 -38.02
C GLN A 297 13.83 20.63 -37.13
N LEU A 298 13.91 21.80 -37.77
CA LEU A 298 13.84 23.11 -37.11
C LEU A 298 12.50 23.77 -37.46
N ASP A 299 11.55 23.73 -36.53
CA ASP A 299 10.18 24.21 -36.79
C ASP A 299 10.10 25.74 -36.93
N LYS A 300 10.93 26.47 -36.17
CA LYS A 300 10.99 27.92 -36.25
C LYS A 300 11.80 28.36 -37.46
N THR A 301 11.20 29.22 -38.28
CA THR A 301 11.87 29.87 -39.42
C THR A 301 12.49 31.21 -39.01
N ALA A 302 13.57 31.61 -39.68
CA ALA A 302 14.22 32.91 -39.58
C ALA A 302 14.25 33.61 -40.95
N VAL A 303 14.46 34.92 -40.95
CA VAL A 303 14.53 35.72 -42.18
C VAL A 303 15.97 36.19 -42.36
N ALA A 304 16.55 35.98 -43.54
CA ALA A 304 17.89 36.44 -43.85
C ALA A 304 18.02 37.97 -43.68
N ASN A 305 19.20 38.43 -43.29
CA ASN A 305 19.53 39.83 -43.01
C ASN A 305 18.75 40.46 -41.83
N THR A 306 18.18 39.66 -40.93
CA THR A 306 17.53 40.14 -39.71
C THR A 306 18.34 39.81 -38.46
N LYS A 307 18.09 40.54 -37.36
CA LYS A 307 18.82 40.37 -36.09
C LYS A 307 18.66 38.97 -35.50
N CYS A 308 19.74 38.44 -34.95
CA CYS A 308 19.78 37.17 -34.24
C CYS A 308 20.75 37.24 -33.05
N SER A 309 20.57 36.36 -32.07
CA SER A 309 21.47 36.21 -30.93
C SER A 309 21.18 34.87 -30.23
N PRO A 310 22.19 34.20 -29.66
CA PRO A 310 23.62 34.49 -29.80
C PRO A 310 24.16 34.13 -31.20
N ASP A 311 25.38 34.55 -31.50
CA ASP A 311 26.11 34.05 -32.67
C ASP A 311 26.30 32.53 -32.59
N GLY A 312 26.27 31.87 -33.74
CA GLY A 312 26.42 30.41 -33.86
C GLY A 312 25.10 29.63 -33.87
N LEU A 313 23.94 30.28 -33.73
CA LEU A 313 22.66 29.61 -33.96
C LEU A 313 22.53 29.13 -35.42
N VAL A 314 22.00 27.93 -35.58
CA VAL A 314 21.62 27.35 -36.89
C VAL A 314 20.10 27.35 -36.99
N GLY A 315 19.58 27.82 -38.12
CA GLY A 315 18.16 27.93 -38.42
C GLY A 315 17.87 27.65 -39.88
N ARG A 316 16.63 27.92 -40.30
CA ARG A 316 16.23 27.85 -41.70
C ARG A 316 15.31 29.00 -42.08
N ASP A 317 15.26 29.35 -43.35
CA ASP A 317 14.18 30.20 -43.88
C ASP A 317 12.88 29.41 -44.13
N SER A 318 11.84 30.11 -44.59
CA SER A 318 10.53 29.50 -44.88
C SER A 318 10.55 28.49 -46.03
N LYS A 319 11.57 28.55 -46.90
CA LYS A 319 11.77 27.62 -48.02
C LYS A 319 12.68 26.44 -47.65
N GLY A 320 13.32 26.49 -46.48
CA GLY A 320 14.22 25.44 -45.97
C GLY A 320 15.70 25.71 -46.19
N ALA A 321 16.09 26.88 -46.70
CA ALA A 321 17.51 27.23 -46.83
C ALA A 321 18.14 27.41 -45.44
N ILE A 322 19.32 26.83 -45.23
CA ILE A 322 20.04 26.91 -43.95
C ILE A 322 20.50 28.35 -43.72
N LEU A 323 20.24 28.84 -42.50
CA LEU A 323 20.71 30.12 -42.01
C LEU A 323 21.64 29.91 -40.81
N SER A 324 22.66 30.76 -40.71
CA SER A 324 23.57 30.83 -39.57
C SER A 324 23.52 32.24 -38.98
N CYS A 325 23.40 32.34 -37.67
CA CYS A 325 23.55 33.61 -36.97
C CYS A 325 25.04 33.96 -36.89
N GLN A 326 25.44 35.07 -37.53
CA GLN A 326 26.83 35.53 -37.57
C GLN A 326 26.85 37.04 -37.37
N SER A 327 27.65 37.52 -36.42
CA SER A 327 27.76 38.95 -36.09
C SER A 327 26.40 39.60 -35.81
N GLY A 328 25.52 38.88 -35.13
CA GLY A 328 24.17 39.31 -34.74
C GLY A 328 23.16 39.34 -35.89
N ILE A 329 23.46 38.77 -37.06
CA ILE A 329 22.57 38.75 -38.23
C ILE A 329 22.40 37.34 -38.80
N TRP A 330 21.16 36.99 -39.17
CA TRP A 330 20.88 35.75 -39.91
C TRP A 330 21.46 35.84 -41.32
N THR A 331 22.42 34.99 -41.62
CA THR A 331 23.10 34.93 -42.91
C THR A 331 22.78 33.62 -43.63
N THR A 332 22.60 33.69 -44.94
CA THR A 332 22.56 32.48 -45.79
C THR A 332 23.97 31.92 -45.96
N ALA A 333 24.07 30.60 -46.14
CA ALA A 333 25.33 29.99 -46.54
C ALA A 333 25.78 30.59 -47.89
N LYS A 334 26.90 31.31 -47.89
CA LYS A 334 27.48 31.90 -49.11
C LYS A 334 28.41 30.88 -49.76
N VAL A 335 28.19 30.61 -51.04
CA VAL A 335 29.20 29.94 -51.87
C VAL A 335 30.20 31.01 -52.28
N ASN A 336 31.38 31.00 -51.68
CA ASN A 336 32.48 31.85 -52.11
C ASN A 336 32.97 31.33 -53.47
N PHE A 337 33.11 32.22 -54.46
CA PHE A 337 33.73 31.89 -55.74
C PHE A 337 34.79 32.94 -56.10
N THR A 338 35.77 32.55 -56.90
CA THR A 338 36.72 33.48 -57.51
C THR A 338 36.74 33.29 -59.01
N THR A 339 37.33 34.23 -59.74
CA THR A 339 37.51 34.11 -61.19
C THR A 339 38.98 34.22 -61.57
N SER A 340 39.44 33.36 -62.47
CA SER A 340 40.77 33.44 -63.09
C SER A 340 40.62 33.81 -64.55
N THR A 341 41.52 34.64 -65.09
CA THR A 341 41.47 35.08 -66.48
C THR A 341 42.78 34.76 -67.18
N TYR A 342 42.70 34.12 -68.35
CA TYR A 342 43.83 33.64 -69.12
C TYR A 342 43.83 34.27 -70.51
N ASN A 343 44.92 34.92 -70.88
CA ASN A 343 45.15 35.43 -72.22
C ASN A 343 45.92 34.39 -73.04
N ILE A 344 45.30 33.87 -74.08
CA ILE A 344 45.83 32.77 -74.88
C ILE A 344 46.31 33.31 -76.22
N GLY A 345 47.62 33.18 -76.45
CA GLY A 345 48.27 33.66 -77.66
C GLY A 345 47.89 32.85 -78.91
N LYS A 346 48.36 33.34 -80.06
CA LYS A 346 48.23 32.68 -81.37
C LYS A 346 48.92 31.31 -81.37
N ASN A 347 48.46 30.41 -82.24
CA ASN A 347 49.01 29.07 -82.45
C ASN A 347 49.14 28.19 -81.20
N THR A 348 48.25 28.37 -80.24
CA THR A 348 48.19 27.57 -79.02
C THR A 348 47.33 26.32 -79.24
N ARG A 349 47.85 25.14 -78.89
CA ARG A 349 47.14 23.85 -78.99
C ARG A 349 47.13 23.16 -77.63
N ASN A 350 45.96 22.70 -77.21
CA ASN A 350 45.72 21.93 -75.98
C ASN A 350 46.40 22.53 -74.76
N LEU A 351 46.38 23.87 -74.63
CA LEU A 351 46.94 24.52 -73.44
C LEU A 351 46.02 24.26 -72.26
N SER A 352 46.51 23.51 -71.29
CA SER A 352 45.84 23.37 -70.00
C SER A 352 45.92 24.70 -69.24
N ILE A 353 44.76 25.24 -68.88
CA ILE A 353 44.64 26.42 -68.01
C ILE A 353 44.31 26.03 -66.57
N GLY A 354 44.28 24.74 -66.27
CA GLY A 354 44.05 24.18 -64.94
C GLY A 354 42.62 23.73 -64.71
N VAL A 355 42.31 23.46 -63.45
CA VAL A 355 41.04 22.88 -63.02
C VAL A 355 40.09 23.99 -62.59
N HIS A 356 38.91 24.03 -63.21
CA HIS A 356 37.91 25.08 -62.96
C HIS A 356 36.50 24.51 -63.02
N ALA A 357 35.56 25.17 -62.33
CA ALA A 357 34.16 24.75 -62.35
C ALA A 357 33.54 24.98 -63.74
N TYR A 358 33.91 26.11 -64.35
CA TYR A 358 33.46 26.49 -65.68
C TYR A 358 34.45 27.49 -66.28
N CYS A 359 34.79 27.36 -67.56
CA CYS A 359 35.52 28.38 -68.30
C CYS A 359 34.78 28.75 -69.58
N SER A 360 34.78 30.04 -69.89
CA SER A 360 34.24 30.55 -71.15
C SER A 360 35.12 31.62 -71.75
N TRP A 361 34.99 31.79 -73.05
CA TRP A 361 35.54 32.89 -73.78
C TRP A 361 34.94 34.20 -73.27
N THR A 362 35.79 35.18 -73.04
CA THR A 362 35.38 36.50 -72.53
C THR A 362 35.78 37.60 -73.51
N TYR A 363 36.90 37.43 -74.23
CA TYR A 363 37.26 38.29 -75.35
C TYR A 363 37.78 37.46 -76.54
N LEU A 364 37.28 37.82 -77.72
CA LEU A 364 37.69 37.30 -79.03
C LEU A 364 38.21 38.47 -79.87
N ASN A 365 39.52 38.61 -79.99
CA ASN A 365 40.10 39.67 -80.83
C ASN A 365 40.21 39.21 -82.29
N GLY A 366 39.51 39.91 -83.18
CA GLY A 366 39.30 39.51 -84.57
C GLY A 366 40.54 39.63 -85.46
N ALA A 367 40.86 38.54 -86.13
CA ALA A 367 41.77 38.42 -87.28
C ALA A 367 41.06 37.53 -88.33
N PRO A 368 41.50 37.44 -89.61
CA PRO A 368 40.68 36.84 -90.69
C PRO A 368 40.21 35.44 -90.29
N PHE A 369 38.93 35.35 -89.96
CA PHE A 369 38.39 34.26 -89.15
C PHE A 369 38.30 32.98 -89.98
N GLY A 370 38.94 31.93 -89.45
CA GLY A 370 38.80 30.56 -89.95
C GLY A 370 39.75 29.56 -89.27
N GLY A 371 40.65 30.02 -88.39
CA GLY A 371 41.36 29.16 -87.44
C GLY A 371 40.42 28.47 -86.45
N PHE A 372 40.96 27.51 -85.71
CA PHE A 372 40.21 26.71 -84.74
C PHE A 372 40.35 27.28 -83.32
N GLN A 373 39.22 27.67 -82.76
CA GLN A 373 39.05 28.19 -81.41
C GLN A 373 38.17 27.23 -80.59
N GLN A 374 38.73 26.64 -79.54
CA GLN A 374 37.95 25.77 -78.65
C GLN A 374 38.39 25.93 -77.20
N VAL A 375 37.42 26.13 -76.31
CA VAL A 375 37.61 25.97 -74.86
C VAL A 375 36.77 24.76 -74.48
N TYR A 376 37.41 23.77 -73.90
CA TYR A 376 36.77 22.52 -73.54
C TYR A 376 37.39 21.99 -72.26
N SER A 377 36.67 21.13 -71.55
CA SER A 377 37.21 20.42 -70.40
C SER A 377 37.32 18.93 -70.70
N ASP A 378 38.23 18.26 -70.02
CA ASP A 378 38.19 16.81 -69.90
C ASP A 378 37.17 16.35 -68.83
N GLN A 379 37.16 15.05 -68.54
CA GLN A 379 36.30 14.46 -67.51
C GLN A 379 36.68 14.90 -66.09
N ASN A 380 37.94 15.31 -65.87
CA ASN A 380 38.48 15.75 -64.58
C ASN A 380 38.37 17.27 -64.38
N LYS A 381 37.61 17.96 -65.24
CA LYS A 381 37.45 19.42 -65.23
C LYS A 381 38.76 20.18 -65.40
N VAL A 382 39.78 19.56 -65.99
CA VAL A 382 40.94 20.28 -66.52
C VAL A 382 40.49 20.96 -67.80
N TRP A 383 40.60 22.28 -67.84
CA TRP A 383 40.20 23.07 -68.99
C TRP A 383 41.38 23.29 -69.93
N TYR A 384 41.09 23.08 -71.21
CA TYR A 384 42.03 23.22 -72.30
C TYR A 384 41.55 24.29 -73.26
N VAL A 385 42.51 25.02 -73.81
CA VAL A 385 42.25 26.05 -74.81
C VAL A 385 43.05 25.79 -76.08
N ASN A 386 42.34 25.82 -77.19
CA ASN A 386 42.86 25.81 -78.54
C ASN A 386 42.65 27.19 -79.18
N ASN A 387 43.71 27.74 -79.75
CA ASN A 387 43.70 28.91 -80.60
C ASN A 387 44.77 28.77 -81.68
N TYR A 388 44.45 28.09 -82.78
CA TYR A 388 45.44 27.77 -83.81
C TYR A 388 44.89 27.91 -85.24
N ALA A 389 45.78 28.05 -86.23
CA ALA A 389 45.43 28.18 -87.65
C ALA A 389 44.85 26.89 -88.23
N TRP A 390 43.82 26.97 -89.09
CA TRP A 390 43.21 25.81 -89.74
C TRP A 390 43.14 26.02 -91.26
N GLY A 391 43.73 25.10 -92.02
CA GLY A 391 43.89 25.25 -93.47
C GLY A 391 44.69 26.52 -93.81
N ASN A 392 44.13 27.37 -94.67
CA ASN A 392 44.74 28.64 -95.08
C ASN A 392 44.33 29.83 -94.18
N TYR A 393 43.62 29.58 -93.07
CA TYR A 393 43.15 30.63 -92.16
C TYR A 393 44.10 30.77 -90.96
N GLU A 394 44.41 32.01 -90.59
CA GLU A 394 45.22 32.31 -89.41
C GLU A 394 44.50 31.91 -88.10
N SER A 395 45.28 31.62 -87.05
CA SER A 395 44.72 31.62 -85.70
C SER A 395 44.22 33.03 -85.36
N GLY A 396 43.06 33.13 -84.69
CA GLY A 396 42.57 34.41 -84.16
C GLY A 396 43.62 35.13 -83.29
N GLY A 397 43.43 36.41 -82.99
CA GLY A 397 44.33 37.17 -82.11
C GLY A 397 44.48 36.56 -80.71
N THR A 398 45.11 37.29 -79.78
CA THR A 398 45.06 36.86 -78.37
C THR A 398 43.61 36.82 -77.92
N ILE A 399 43.18 35.66 -77.42
CA ILE A 399 41.82 35.42 -76.90
C ILE A 399 41.89 35.40 -75.38
N THR A 400 40.79 35.72 -74.72
CA THR A 400 40.72 35.70 -73.25
C THR A 400 39.68 34.69 -72.80
N VAL A 401 40.08 33.83 -71.86
CA VAL A 401 39.21 32.84 -71.22
C VAL A 401 39.12 33.17 -69.74
N THR A 402 37.90 33.39 -69.25
CA THR A 402 37.65 33.55 -67.82
C THR A 402 37.03 32.29 -67.25
N CYS A 403 37.55 31.86 -66.11
CA CYS A 403 37.20 30.64 -65.43
C CYS A 403 36.63 30.95 -64.04
N LEU A 404 35.52 30.31 -63.71
CA LEU A 404 34.91 30.29 -62.39
C LEU A 404 35.57 29.22 -61.52
N ASN A 405 36.06 29.64 -60.35
CA ASN A 405 36.62 28.78 -59.32
C ASN A 405 35.61 28.66 -58.19
N LEU A 406 35.21 27.42 -57.88
CA LEU A 406 34.43 27.08 -56.69
C LEU A 406 35.33 26.28 -55.73
N PRO A 407 35.12 26.37 -54.41
CA PRO A 407 35.72 25.44 -53.47
C PRO A 407 35.39 24.01 -53.89
N GLY A 408 36.42 23.20 -54.18
CA GLY A 408 36.26 21.84 -54.70
C GLY A 408 36.05 21.72 -56.22
N ALA A 409 36.29 22.77 -57.01
CA ALA A 409 36.29 22.66 -58.48
C ALA A 409 37.31 21.58 -58.93
N GLY A 410 36.81 20.56 -59.63
CA GLY A 410 37.54 19.38 -60.12
C GLY A 410 37.76 18.24 -59.13
N ILE A 411 37.01 18.26 -58.02
CA ILE A 411 36.72 17.07 -57.23
C ILE A 411 35.43 16.43 -57.76
#